data_AF-A0A963H9N8-F1
#
_entry.id   AF-A0A963H9N8-F1
#
_cell.length_a   1.000
_cell.length_b   1.000
_cell.length_c   1.000
_cell.angle_alpha   90.00
_cell.angle_beta   90.00
_cell.angle_gamma   90.00
#
_symmetry.space_group_name_H-M   'P 1'
#
loop_
_entity.id
_entity.type
_entity.pdbx_description
1 polymer ?
#
loop_
_entity_poly.entity_id
_entity_poly.type
_entity_poly.pdbx_seq_one_letter_code
_entity_poly.pdbx_strand_id
1 'polypeptide(L)'
;LHNNHHAYVSSARFSNRWWELDLGWMYIRILESLHLAKVRRVAPRVHFNPAKTRCDAATLQAVITHRYEVLARFARSMRQTTVDEIRGLRARAIPGLTSATALDATKRWLQADARDLPEHERVVLERAFHASVVLSTIGAMRQDLSALWSRSTRSTALLTRHLEEWCRLAEESGIGALREFSRTLRRYDL
;
A
#
# COMPACT_ATOMS: atom_id res chain seq x y z
N LEU A 1 11.12 -0.64 13.20
CA LEU A 1 11.08 -2.11 13.25
C LEU A 1 9.65 -2.51 13.62
N HIS A 2 8.65 -2.31 12.74
CA HIS A 2 7.22 -2.47 13.10
C HIS A 2 6.29 -2.84 11.91
N ASN A 3 6.80 -3.16 10.71
CA ASN A 3 5.92 -3.28 9.54
C ASN A 3 5.13 -4.59 9.45
N ASN A 4 5.67 -5.71 9.96
CA ASN A 4 4.99 -7.01 9.82
C ASN A 4 4.02 -7.32 10.98
N HIS A 5 4.22 -6.70 12.16
CA HIS A 5 3.34 -6.91 13.32
C HIS A 5 2.00 -6.16 13.19
N HIS A 6 2.00 -4.96 12.60
CA HIS A 6 0.75 -4.34 12.18
C HIS A 6 0.06 -5.19 11.10
N ALA A 7 0.85 -5.96 10.32
CA ALA A 7 0.37 -6.79 9.23
C ALA A 7 -0.33 -8.08 9.57
N TYR A 8 0.28 -8.86 10.43
CA TYR A 8 -0.24 -10.13 10.83
C TYR A 8 0.08 -10.29 12.32
N VAL A 9 -0.86 -9.89 13.17
CA VAL A 9 -0.72 -9.98 14.64
C VAL A 9 -0.45 -11.43 15.09
N SER A 10 -0.78 -12.43 14.26
CA SER A 10 -0.52 -13.86 14.51
C SER A 10 0.71 -14.44 13.79
N SER A 11 1.53 -13.62 13.10
CA SER A 11 2.74 -14.08 12.42
C SER A 11 3.94 -13.94 13.34
N ALA A 12 4.66 -15.04 13.54
CA ALA A 12 5.91 -15.10 14.29
C ALA A 12 7.10 -14.42 13.57
N ARG A 13 6.95 -14.05 12.30
CA ARG A 13 8.01 -13.45 11.48
C ARG A 13 7.81 -11.95 11.37
N PHE A 14 8.86 -11.17 11.62
CA PHE A 14 8.87 -9.70 11.69
C PHE A 14 9.43 -9.00 10.43
N SER A 15 10.10 -9.73 9.52
CA SER A 15 10.87 -9.18 8.39
C SER A 15 10.34 -9.59 7.01
N ASN A 16 10.32 -8.59 6.12
CA ASN A 16 9.85 -8.67 4.74
C ASN A 16 10.98 -8.47 3.71
N ARG A 17 12.24 -8.23 4.12
CA ARG A 17 13.40 -8.08 3.23
C ARG A 17 14.65 -8.77 3.79
N TRP A 18 15.49 -9.32 2.93
CA TRP A 18 16.63 -10.19 3.32
C TRP A 18 17.77 -9.49 4.09
N TRP A 19 17.82 -8.16 4.10
CA TRP A 19 18.77 -7.36 4.91
C TRP A 19 18.17 -6.77 6.19
N GLU A 20 16.87 -6.99 6.48
CA GLU A 20 16.31 -6.72 7.80
C GLU A 20 16.56 -7.95 8.67
N LEU A 21 17.66 -7.92 9.45
CA LEU A 21 17.99 -8.95 10.44
C LEU A 21 16.88 -9.01 11.50
N ASP A 22 16.01 -9.98 11.32
CA ASP A 22 14.89 -10.24 12.19
C ASP A 22 15.33 -11.12 13.35
N LEU A 23 15.93 -10.48 14.35
CA LEU A 23 16.35 -11.14 15.58
C LEU A 23 15.20 -11.97 16.16
N GLY A 24 13.96 -11.49 16.12
CA GLY A 24 12.77 -12.21 16.58
C GLY A 24 12.51 -13.51 15.81
N TRP A 25 12.55 -13.47 14.48
CA TRP A 25 12.40 -14.69 13.65
C TRP A 25 13.58 -15.66 13.81
N MET A 26 14.80 -15.13 14.00
CA MET A 26 15.98 -15.95 14.28
C MET A 26 15.84 -16.69 15.61
N TYR A 27 15.41 -16.01 16.68
CA TYR A 27 15.10 -16.63 17.98
C TYR A 27 14.00 -17.70 17.87
N ILE A 28 12.93 -17.43 17.10
CA ILE A 28 11.84 -18.40 16.92
C ILE A 28 12.30 -19.63 16.13
N ARG A 29 13.19 -19.47 15.14
CA ARG A 29 13.76 -20.60 14.40
C ARG A 29 14.79 -21.39 15.21
N ILE A 30 15.55 -20.74 16.09
CA ILE A 30 16.43 -21.42 17.06
C ILE A 30 15.59 -22.22 18.06
N LEU A 31 14.54 -21.62 18.63
CA LEU A 31 13.63 -22.31 19.56
C LEU A 31 12.84 -23.45 18.88
N GLU A 32 12.47 -23.31 17.61
CA GLU A 32 11.89 -24.39 16.80
C GLU A 32 12.89 -25.53 16.56
N SER A 33 14.16 -25.22 16.25
CA SER A 33 15.21 -26.23 16.06
C SER A 33 15.54 -27.01 17.34
N LEU A 34 15.38 -26.35 18.50
CA LEU A 34 15.49 -26.98 19.83
C LEU A 34 14.19 -27.69 20.26
N HIS A 35 13.17 -27.79 19.38
CA HIS A 35 11.84 -28.36 19.64
C HIS A 35 11.04 -27.69 20.78
N LEU A 36 11.44 -26.48 21.19
CA LEU A 36 10.79 -25.71 22.26
C LEU A 36 9.62 -24.85 21.75
N ALA A 37 9.51 -24.65 20.44
CA ALA A 37 8.42 -23.89 19.81
C ALA A 37 8.00 -24.53 18.47
N LYS A 38 6.73 -24.41 18.09
CA LYS A 38 6.22 -24.86 16.77
C LYS A 38 5.64 -23.66 16.03
N VAL A 39 6.17 -23.33 14.85
CA VAL A 39 5.63 -22.21 14.05
C VAL A 39 4.29 -22.64 13.44
N ARG A 40 3.19 -22.13 13.99
CA ARG A 40 1.83 -22.53 13.59
C ARG A 40 1.27 -21.79 12.37
N ARG A 41 1.78 -20.59 12.06
CA ARG A 41 1.28 -19.74 10.96
C ARG A 41 2.43 -19.02 10.27
N VAL A 42 2.61 -19.32 8.99
CA VAL A 42 3.48 -18.58 8.07
C VAL A 42 2.58 -17.66 7.25
N ALA A 43 3.04 -16.44 6.95
CA ALA A 43 2.27 -15.52 6.10
C ALA A 43 1.92 -16.22 4.77
N PRO A 44 0.63 -16.27 4.38
CA PRO A 44 0.23 -16.87 3.12
C PRO A 44 0.96 -16.18 1.96
N ARG A 45 1.27 -16.94 0.91
CA ARG A 45 1.87 -16.38 -0.30
C ARG A 45 0.77 -15.73 -1.13
N VAL A 46 1.05 -14.60 -1.79
CA VAL A 46 0.08 -14.00 -2.71
C VAL A 46 -0.06 -14.87 -3.95
N HIS A 47 -1.30 -15.27 -4.25
CA HIS A 47 -1.66 -15.95 -5.48
C HIS A 47 -2.29 -14.96 -6.48
N PHE A 48 -1.95 -15.13 -7.75
CA PHE A 48 -2.51 -14.34 -8.85
C PHE A 48 -3.19 -15.26 -9.86
N ASN A 49 -4.43 -14.94 -10.19
CA ASN A 49 -5.20 -15.61 -11.21
C ASN A 49 -5.32 -14.71 -12.46
N PRO A 50 -4.57 -14.99 -13.55
CA PRO A 50 -4.55 -14.12 -14.72
C PRO A 50 -5.88 -14.12 -15.50
N ALA A 51 -6.75 -15.11 -15.29
CA ALA A 51 -8.05 -15.20 -15.94
C ALA A 51 -9.10 -14.27 -15.32
N LYS A 52 -8.86 -13.74 -14.11
CA LYS A 52 -9.80 -12.83 -13.44
C LYS A 52 -9.79 -11.44 -14.05
N THR A 53 -10.99 -10.97 -14.41
CA THR A 53 -11.25 -9.62 -14.93
C THR A 53 -12.09 -8.77 -13.99
N ARG A 54 -12.72 -9.37 -12.96
CA ARG A 54 -13.57 -8.70 -11.98
C ARG A 54 -13.19 -9.12 -10.56
N CYS A 55 -13.41 -8.24 -9.60
CA CYS A 55 -13.26 -8.53 -8.19
C CYS A 55 -14.43 -9.40 -7.71
N ASP A 56 -14.11 -10.56 -7.16
CA ASP A 56 -15.04 -11.45 -6.47
C ASP A 56 -14.74 -11.52 -4.96
N ALA A 57 -15.52 -12.31 -4.21
CA ALA A 57 -15.32 -12.47 -2.78
C ALA A 57 -13.93 -13.03 -2.43
N ALA A 58 -13.37 -13.91 -3.27
CA ALA A 58 -12.01 -14.44 -3.08
C ALA A 58 -10.94 -13.37 -3.29
N THR A 59 -11.12 -12.50 -4.30
CA THR A 59 -10.26 -11.34 -4.57
C THR A 59 -10.28 -10.40 -3.38
N LEU A 60 -11.46 -10.06 -2.86
CA LEU A 60 -11.59 -9.22 -1.67
C LEU A 60 -10.88 -9.86 -0.47
N GLN A 61 -11.09 -11.15 -0.23
CA GLN A 61 -10.45 -11.86 0.88
C GLN A 61 -8.93 -11.87 0.73
N ALA A 62 -8.39 -12.17 -0.46
CA ALA A 62 -6.97 -12.13 -0.74
C ALA A 62 -6.38 -10.71 -0.54
N VAL A 63 -7.07 -9.67 -1.01
CA VAL A 63 -6.66 -8.27 -0.82
C VAL A 63 -6.64 -7.89 0.67
N ILE A 64 -7.64 -8.28 1.46
CA ILE A 64 -7.69 -8.03 2.90
C ILE A 64 -6.63 -8.83 3.65
N THR A 65 -6.44 -10.11 3.30
CA THR A 65 -5.42 -10.97 3.88
C THR A 65 -4.04 -10.39 3.62
N HIS A 66 -3.76 -9.94 2.40
CA HIS A 66 -2.45 -9.41 1.99
C HIS A 66 -2.34 -7.89 2.00
N ARG A 67 -3.13 -7.23 2.84
CA ARG A 67 -3.35 -5.78 2.81
C ARG A 67 -2.08 -4.92 2.79
N TYR A 68 -1.06 -5.28 3.57
CA TYR A 68 0.22 -4.55 3.60
C TYR A 68 1.05 -4.76 2.33
N GLU A 69 0.99 -5.95 1.74
CA GLU A 69 1.63 -6.17 0.45
C GLU A 69 0.92 -5.38 -0.65
N VAL A 70 -0.41 -5.32 -0.61
CA VAL A 70 -1.22 -4.52 -1.54
C VAL A 70 -0.81 -3.05 -1.45
N LEU A 71 -0.72 -2.44 -0.26
CA LEU A 71 -0.25 -1.06 -0.12
C LEU A 71 1.22 -0.88 -0.52
N ALA A 72 2.10 -1.82 -0.17
CA ALA A 72 3.49 -1.75 -0.59
C ALA A 72 3.65 -1.85 -2.11
N ARG A 73 2.81 -2.65 -2.79
CA ARG A 73 2.74 -2.73 -4.25
C ARG A 73 2.15 -1.44 -4.84
N PHE A 74 1.10 -0.89 -4.23
CA PHE A 74 0.55 0.42 -4.61
C PHE A 74 1.63 1.50 -4.56
N ALA A 75 2.32 1.65 -3.42
CA ALA A 75 3.38 2.63 -3.22
C ALA A 75 4.51 2.50 -4.26
N ARG A 76 4.92 1.26 -4.58
CA ARG A 76 5.92 1.00 -5.62
C ARG A 76 5.42 1.40 -7.01
N SER A 77 4.18 1.08 -7.34
CA SER A 77 3.57 1.34 -8.65
C SER A 77 3.36 2.85 -8.88
N MET A 78 3.03 3.61 -7.83
CA MET A 78 2.82 5.05 -7.91
C MET A 78 4.10 5.87 -7.85
N ARG A 79 5.21 5.29 -7.39
CA ARG A 79 6.46 6.00 -7.10
C ARG A 79 6.94 6.87 -8.27
N GLN A 80 6.95 6.31 -9.47
CA GLN A 80 7.48 7.01 -10.64
C GLN A 80 6.59 8.20 -11.01
N THR A 81 5.28 7.97 -11.16
CA THR A 81 4.29 9.00 -11.46
C THR A 81 4.33 10.15 -10.46
N THR A 82 4.39 9.82 -9.17
CA THR A 82 4.45 10.81 -8.09
C THR A 82 5.74 11.63 -8.11
N VAL A 83 6.88 11.00 -8.39
CA VAL A 83 8.17 11.69 -8.50
C VAL A 83 8.20 12.62 -9.70
N ASP A 84 7.69 12.17 -10.85
CA ASP A 84 7.66 12.98 -12.08
C ASP A 84 6.74 14.18 -11.94
N GLU A 85 5.59 14.01 -11.27
CA GLU A 85 4.68 15.10 -10.97
C GLU A 85 5.33 16.15 -10.05
N ILE A 86 6.00 15.74 -8.98
CA ILE A 86 6.74 16.66 -8.10
C ILE A 86 7.89 17.38 -8.85
N ARG A 87 8.59 16.69 -9.75
CA ARG A 87 9.61 17.34 -10.60
C ARG A 87 8.98 18.37 -11.53
N GLY A 88 7.83 18.08 -12.11
CA GLY A 88 7.06 19.04 -12.90
C GLY A 88 6.66 20.27 -12.09
N LEU A 89 6.15 20.07 -10.87
CA LEU A 89 5.79 21.15 -9.94
C LEU A 89 6.99 22.04 -9.57
N ARG A 90 8.17 21.43 -9.38
CA ARG A 90 9.44 22.14 -9.14
C ARG A 90 9.87 22.95 -10.35
N ALA A 91 9.79 22.38 -11.56
CA ALA A 91 10.15 23.06 -12.79
C ALA A 91 9.26 24.29 -13.05
N ARG A 92 7.98 24.24 -12.62
CA ARG A 92 7.06 25.38 -12.65
C ARG A 92 7.27 26.40 -11.52
N ALA A 93 8.32 26.23 -10.71
CA ALA A 93 8.67 27.11 -9.59
C ALA A 93 7.53 27.40 -8.61
N ILE A 94 6.65 26.41 -8.33
CA ILE A 94 5.54 26.62 -7.40
C ILE A 94 6.10 26.91 -5.99
N PRO A 95 5.72 28.04 -5.36
CA PRO A 95 6.22 28.43 -4.05
C PRO A 95 6.05 27.33 -3.01
N GLY A 96 7.12 27.01 -2.29
CA GLY A 96 7.11 25.99 -1.23
C GLY A 96 7.21 24.54 -1.70
N LEU A 97 7.30 24.28 -3.01
CA LEU A 97 7.50 22.93 -3.58
C LEU A 97 8.84 22.76 -4.32
N THR A 98 9.63 23.84 -4.44
CA THR A 98 10.93 23.87 -5.13
C THR A 98 12.05 23.13 -4.38
N SER A 99 11.91 22.96 -3.08
CA SER A 99 12.92 22.35 -2.21
C SER A 99 13.01 20.83 -2.37
N ALA A 100 14.20 20.28 -2.11
CA ALA A 100 14.46 18.83 -2.08
C ALA A 100 13.48 18.07 -1.15
N THR A 101 13.05 18.72 -0.07
CA THR A 101 12.11 18.20 0.93
C THR A 101 10.77 17.74 0.35
N ALA A 102 10.25 18.38 -0.71
CA ALA A 102 8.96 17.99 -1.30
C ALA A 102 8.97 16.55 -1.86
N LEU A 103 10.07 16.15 -2.49
CA LEU A 103 10.22 14.82 -3.08
C LEU A 103 10.47 13.76 -2.00
N ASP A 104 11.17 14.11 -0.93
CA ASP A 104 11.38 13.19 0.20
C ASP A 104 10.10 13.00 1.02
N ALA A 105 9.37 14.08 1.32
CA ALA A 105 8.05 14.04 1.94
C ALA A 105 7.10 13.15 1.14
N THR A 106 7.05 13.31 -0.17
CA THR A 106 6.13 12.53 -1.02
C THR A 106 6.55 11.05 -1.10
N LYS A 107 7.85 10.75 -1.17
CA LYS A 107 8.35 9.36 -1.10
C LYS A 107 8.00 8.68 0.23
N ARG A 108 8.14 9.39 1.35
CA ARG A 108 7.80 8.87 2.68
C ARG A 108 6.30 8.66 2.81
N TRP A 109 5.51 9.61 2.36
CA TRP A 109 4.04 9.51 2.33
C TRP A 109 3.53 8.32 1.50
N LEU A 110 4.17 7.97 0.38
CA LEU A 110 3.78 6.76 -0.36
C LEU A 110 3.98 5.49 0.48
N GLN A 111 5.03 5.44 1.31
CA GLN A 111 5.42 4.26 2.08
C GLN A 111 4.75 4.16 3.46
N ALA A 112 4.42 5.27 4.09
CA ALA A 112 3.88 5.37 5.45
C ALA A 112 2.52 6.09 5.47
N ASP A 113 1.76 6.05 6.56
CA ASP A 113 0.55 6.85 6.62
C ASP A 113 0.91 8.35 6.70
N ALA A 114 0.06 9.23 6.16
CA ALA A 114 0.30 10.68 6.19
C ALA A 114 0.45 11.23 7.62
N ARG A 115 -0.13 10.51 8.59
CA ARG A 115 -0.09 10.81 10.03
C ARG A 115 1.28 10.55 10.66
N ASP A 116 2.11 9.71 10.04
CA ASP A 116 3.44 9.38 10.52
C ASP A 116 4.50 10.38 10.02
N LEU A 117 4.11 11.34 9.19
CA LEU A 117 5.02 12.36 8.67
C LEU A 117 5.19 13.53 9.66
N PRO A 118 6.41 14.07 9.79
CA PRO A 118 6.64 15.32 10.51
C PRO A 118 5.75 16.45 9.99
N GLU A 119 5.34 17.35 10.87
CA GLU A 119 4.41 18.45 10.54
C GLU A 119 4.86 19.29 9.35
N HIS A 120 6.15 19.63 9.28
CA HIS A 120 6.71 20.37 8.15
C HIS A 120 6.58 19.64 6.81
N GLU A 121 6.65 18.31 6.79
CA GLU A 121 6.47 17.50 5.57
C GLU A 121 5.01 17.36 5.19
N ARG A 122 4.12 17.30 6.18
CA ARG A 122 2.67 17.30 5.95
C ARG A 122 2.21 18.58 5.24
N VAL A 123 2.68 19.74 5.70
CA VAL A 123 2.36 21.02 5.04
C VAL A 123 2.84 21.05 3.59
N VAL A 124 4.04 20.53 3.32
CA VAL A 124 4.57 20.45 1.95
C VAL A 124 3.75 19.50 1.08
N LEU A 125 3.33 18.35 1.63
CA LEU A 125 2.50 17.39 0.93
C LEU A 125 1.10 17.94 0.62
N GLU A 126 0.47 18.63 1.56
CA GLU A 126 -0.84 19.27 1.37
C GLU A 126 -0.78 20.29 0.23
N ARG A 127 0.27 21.12 0.19
CA ARG A 127 0.52 22.02 -0.94
C ARG A 127 0.68 21.27 -2.26
N ALA A 128 1.40 20.15 -2.26
CA ALA A 128 1.58 19.33 -3.46
C ALA A 128 0.24 18.77 -3.97
N PHE A 129 -0.65 18.34 -3.06
CA PHE A 129 -1.99 17.86 -3.42
C PHE A 129 -2.89 18.98 -3.95
N HIS A 130 -2.79 20.18 -3.40
CA HIS A 130 -3.50 21.34 -3.96
C HIS A 130 -2.96 21.77 -5.33
N ALA A 131 -1.66 21.60 -5.56
CA ALA A 131 -1.02 22.01 -6.81
C ALA A 131 -1.11 20.97 -7.94
N SER A 132 -1.48 19.72 -7.64
CA SER A 132 -1.59 18.64 -8.62
C SER A 132 -2.79 17.73 -8.37
N VAL A 133 -3.68 17.69 -9.35
CA VAL A 133 -4.81 16.74 -9.38
C VAL A 133 -4.30 15.30 -9.35
N VAL A 134 -3.18 14.98 -10.02
CA VAL A 134 -2.61 13.63 -10.04
C VAL A 134 -2.22 13.17 -8.64
N LEU A 135 -1.51 14.00 -7.88
CA LEU A 135 -1.10 13.66 -6.52
C LEU A 135 -2.31 13.54 -5.58
N SER A 136 -3.28 14.45 -5.71
CA SER A 136 -4.54 14.40 -4.95
C SER A 136 -5.32 13.11 -5.23
N THR A 137 -5.48 12.72 -6.50
CA THR A 137 -6.15 11.48 -6.90
C THR A 137 -5.43 10.25 -6.37
N ILE A 138 -4.10 10.17 -6.52
CA ILE A 138 -3.31 9.05 -5.95
C ILE A 138 -3.53 8.96 -4.43
N GLY A 139 -3.59 10.11 -3.75
CA GLY A 139 -3.80 10.15 -2.31
C GLY A 139 -5.20 9.70 -1.89
N ALA A 140 -6.24 10.17 -2.57
CA ALA A 140 -7.61 9.74 -2.34
C ALA A 140 -7.76 8.22 -2.58
N MET A 141 -7.20 7.71 -3.68
CA MET A 141 -7.26 6.28 -4.01
C MET A 141 -6.55 5.41 -2.96
N ARG A 142 -5.41 5.86 -2.43
CA ARG A 142 -4.69 5.16 -1.35
C ARG A 142 -5.50 5.13 -0.05
N GLN A 143 -6.13 6.24 0.30
CA GLN A 143 -6.94 6.36 1.51
C GLN A 143 -8.18 5.47 1.42
N ASP A 144 -8.88 5.47 0.28
CA ASP A 144 -10.06 4.64 0.07
C ASP A 144 -9.71 3.14 0.10
N LEU A 145 -8.58 2.75 -0.50
CA LEU A 145 -8.06 1.38 -0.43
C LEU A 145 -7.76 0.97 1.01
N SER A 146 -7.14 1.84 1.81
CA SER A 146 -6.87 1.59 3.24
C SER A 146 -8.17 1.50 4.06
N ALA A 147 -9.18 2.30 3.72
CA ALA A 147 -10.47 2.33 4.40
C ALA A 147 -11.29 1.05 4.20
N LEU A 148 -11.02 0.25 3.17
CA LEU A 148 -11.65 -1.07 3.00
C LEU A 148 -11.41 -1.99 4.21
N TRP A 149 -10.29 -1.83 4.91
CA TRP A 149 -9.84 -2.79 5.93
C TRP A 149 -10.36 -2.44 7.32
N SER A 150 -10.67 -1.16 7.56
CA SER A 150 -11.26 -0.69 8.81
C SER A 150 -12.78 -0.94 8.89
N ARG A 151 -13.41 -1.32 7.77
CA ARG A 151 -14.86 -1.54 7.65
C ARG A 151 -15.26 -2.99 7.91
N SER A 152 -14.87 -3.53 9.08
CA SER A 152 -15.13 -4.90 9.52
C SER A 152 -16.61 -5.25 9.76
N THR A 153 -17.53 -4.29 9.67
CA THR A 153 -18.98 -4.47 9.89
C THR A 153 -19.82 -4.55 8.60
N ARG A 154 -19.23 -4.39 7.41
CA ARG A 154 -19.97 -4.42 6.14
C ARG A 154 -20.05 -5.83 5.56
N SER A 155 -21.13 -6.11 4.83
CA SER A 155 -21.28 -7.40 4.14
C SER A 155 -20.21 -7.57 3.05
N THR A 156 -19.71 -8.80 2.88
CA THR A 156 -18.70 -9.15 1.86
C THR A 156 -19.11 -8.70 0.45
N ALA A 157 -20.40 -8.78 0.11
CA ALA A 157 -20.93 -8.33 -1.16
C ALA A 157 -20.79 -6.81 -1.38
N LEU A 158 -21.05 -6.00 -0.35
CA LEU A 158 -20.87 -4.54 -0.40
C LEU A 158 -19.39 -4.17 -0.55
N LEU A 159 -18.51 -4.82 0.19
CA LEU A 159 -17.06 -4.57 0.10
C LEU A 159 -16.49 -5.00 -1.25
N THR A 160 -17.00 -6.09 -1.83
CA THR A 160 -16.59 -6.54 -3.18
C THR A 160 -17.00 -5.52 -4.24
N ARG A 161 -18.24 -5.01 -4.17
CA ARG A 161 -18.69 -3.93 -5.06
C ARG A 161 -17.86 -2.65 -4.88
N HIS A 162 -17.51 -2.29 -3.65
CA HIS A 162 -16.63 -1.15 -3.37
C HIS A 162 -15.25 -1.33 -4.00
N LEU A 163 -14.66 -2.53 -3.90
CA LEU A 163 -13.37 -2.84 -4.52
C LEU A 163 -13.43 -2.80 -6.06
N GLU A 164 -14.52 -3.28 -6.65
CA GLU A 164 -14.76 -3.19 -8.09
C GLU A 164 -14.88 -1.73 -8.55
N GLU A 165 -15.62 -0.92 -7.80
CA GLU A 165 -15.76 0.52 -8.04
C GLU A 165 -14.42 1.25 -7.91
N TRP A 166 -13.61 0.90 -6.91
CA TRP A 166 -12.24 1.40 -6.79
C TRP A 166 -11.42 1.10 -8.05
N CYS A 167 -11.52 -0.12 -8.60
CA CYS A 167 -10.83 -0.47 -9.84
C CYS A 167 -11.33 0.35 -11.03
N ARG A 168 -12.64 0.60 -11.12
CA ARG A 168 -13.24 1.45 -12.16
C ARG A 168 -12.72 2.89 -12.09
N LEU A 169 -12.75 3.49 -10.90
CA LEU A 169 -12.23 4.86 -10.67
C LEU A 169 -10.74 4.97 -10.99
N ALA A 170 -9.95 3.93 -10.67
CA ALA A 170 -8.54 3.87 -11.04
C ALA A 170 -8.32 3.89 -12.56
N GLU A 171 -9.16 3.19 -13.31
CA GLU A 171 -9.08 3.12 -14.78
C GLU A 171 -9.51 4.44 -15.44
N GLU A 172 -10.53 5.10 -14.88
CA GLU A 172 -11.09 6.38 -15.32
C GLU A 172 -10.24 7.60 -14.90
N SER A 173 -9.36 7.45 -13.91
CA SER A 173 -8.51 8.54 -13.37
C SER A 173 -7.56 9.19 -14.39
N GLY A 174 -7.35 8.56 -15.54
CA GLY A 174 -6.34 8.99 -16.53
C GLY A 174 -4.90 8.69 -16.14
N ILE A 175 -4.64 8.18 -14.93
CA ILE A 175 -3.31 7.88 -14.42
C ILE A 175 -2.91 6.45 -14.79
N GLY A 176 -1.94 6.30 -15.69
CA GLY A 176 -1.50 5.00 -16.20
C GLY A 176 -1.13 4.00 -15.10
N ALA A 177 -0.38 4.45 -14.08
CA ALA A 177 0.01 3.62 -12.95
C ALA A 177 -1.19 3.07 -12.15
N LEU A 178 -2.26 3.87 -11.96
CA LEU A 178 -3.49 3.43 -11.28
C LEU A 178 -4.24 2.39 -12.11
N ARG A 179 -4.32 2.59 -13.42
CA ARG A 179 -4.93 1.62 -14.35
C ARG A 179 -4.18 0.28 -14.38
N GLU A 180 -2.86 0.29 -14.36
CA GLU A 180 -2.06 -0.94 -14.30
C GLU A 180 -2.20 -1.64 -12.95
N PHE A 181 -2.24 -0.86 -11.87
CA PHE A 181 -2.44 -1.39 -10.54
C PHE A 181 -3.83 -2.01 -10.37
N SER A 182 -4.91 -1.41 -10.90
CA SER A 182 -6.26 -1.98 -10.83
C SER A 182 -6.35 -3.34 -11.54
N ARG A 183 -5.72 -3.47 -12.71
CA ARG A 183 -5.61 -4.75 -13.42
C ARG A 183 -4.89 -5.82 -12.60
N THR A 184 -3.86 -5.43 -11.86
CA THR A 184 -3.15 -6.34 -10.95
C THR A 184 -4.03 -6.69 -9.74
N LEU A 185 -4.79 -5.73 -9.21
CA LEU A 185 -5.66 -5.90 -8.05
C LEU A 185 -6.79 -6.90 -8.32
N ARG A 186 -7.38 -6.86 -9.52
CA ARG A 186 -8.41 -7.82 -9.98
C ARG A 186 -7.91 -9.28 -10.03
N ARG A 187 -6.60 -9.49 -10.10
CA ARG A 187 -5.99 -10.82 -10.22
C ARG A 187 -5.69 -11.46 -8.87
N TYR A 188 -5.85 -10.76 -7.75
CA TYR A 188 -5.58 -11.37 -6.44
C TYR A 188 -6.52 -12.55 -6.21
N ASP A 189 -5.96 -13.64 -5.72
CA ASP A 189 -6.70 -14.85 -5.36
C ASP A 189 -6.10 -15.46 -4.09
N LEU A 190 -6.88 -16.34 -3.45
CA LEU A 190 -6.45 -17.08 -2.27
C LEU A 190 -5.56 -18.29 -2.60
#